data_AF-A0A419RS94-F1
#
_entry.id   AF-A0A419RS94-F1
#
_cell.length_a   1.000
_cell.length_b   1.000
_cell.length_c   1.000
_cell.angle_alpha   90.00
_cell.angle_beta   90.00
_cell.angle_gamma   90.00
#
_symmetry.space_group_name_H-M   'P 1'
#
loop_
_entity.id
_entity.type
_entity.pdbx_description
1 polymer ?
#
loop_
_entity_poly.entity_id
_entity_poly.type
_entity_poly.pdbx_seq_one_letter_code
_entity_poly.pdbx_strand_id
1 'polypeptide(L)'
;MVEAFMDWFLSLGENYGVNPWIFGAIYIGAIPFFIASVAWLVKRAKAGKSTVLPTMLAGFFFVSAYLYLAIAGRNIPIWVWIFLAALVVYGAVSQVRQTRKKIAEAKQGIAPE
;
A
#
# COMPACT_ATOMS: atom_id res chain seq x y z
N MET A 1 13.51 23.48 15.78
CA MET A 1 13.24 22.48 14.71
C MET A 1 12.07 21.56 15.06
N VAL A 2 12.04 20.97 16.26
CA VAL A 2 10.92 20.09 16.69
C VAL A 2 9.59 20.86 16.83
N GLU A 3 9.62 22.08 17.37
CA GLU A 3 8.42 22.94 17.49
C GLU A 3 7.80 23.27 16.12
N ALA A 4 8.59 23.73 15.16
CA ALA A 4 8.12 24.00 13.80
C ALA A 4 7.53 22.76 13.10
N PHE A 5 8.07 21.56 13.38
CA PHE A 5 7.50 20.32 12.90
C PHE A 5 6.15 20.01 13.55
N MET A 6 6.01 20.25 14.85
CA MET A 6 4.75 20.06 15.57
C MET A 6 3.67 21.05 15.14
N ASP A 7 4.02 22.31 14.92
CA ASP A 7 3.08 23.30 14.39
C ASP A 7 2.60 22.92 12.99
N TRP A 8 3.52 22.53 12.09
CA TRP A 8 3.16 22.02 10.77
C TRP A 8 2.26 20.77 10.87
N PHE A 9 2.61 19.83 11.74
CA PHE A 9 1.87 18.58 11.92
C PHE A 9 0.45 18.81 12.47
N LEU A 10 0.30 19.71 13.44
CA LEU A 10 -1.01 20.10 13.98
C LEU A 10 -1.83 20.85 12.93
N SER A 11 -1.18 21.71 12.12
CA SER A 11 -1.84 22.41 11.01
C SER A 11 -2.41 21.47 9.94
N LEU A 12 -1.86 20.25 9.78
CA LEU A 12 -2.45 19.26 8.87
C LEU A 12 -3.86 18.86 9.33
N GLY A 13 -4.09 18.78 10.64
CA GLY A 13 -5.41 18.45 11.16
C GLY A 13 -6.42 19.58 11.00
N GLU A 14 -5.95 20.83 11.14
CA GLU A 14 -6.80 22.01 10.95
C GLU A 14 -7.15 22.22 9.46
N ASN A 15 -6.16 22.09 8.56
CA ASN A 15 -6.32 22.32 7.13
C ASN A 15 -7.04 21.17 6.40
N TYR A 16 -6.73 19.92 6.76
CA TYR A 16 -7.30 18.75 6.09
C TYR A 16 -8.37 18.06 6.94
N GLY A 17 -8.70 18.54 8.14
CA GLY A 17 -9.74 17.93 8.99
C GLY A 17 -9.41 16.55 9.53
N VAL A 18 -8.14 16.16 9.53
CA VAL A 18 -7.68 14.86 10.04
C VAL A 18 -7.21 14.95 11.48
N ASN A 19 -7.27 13.87 12.24
CA ASN A 19 -6.67 13.86 13.57
C ASN A 19 -5.15 13.63 13.42
N PRO A 20 -4.29 14.60 13.77
CA PRO A 20 -2.84 14.47 13.59
C PRO A 20 -2.29 13.25 14.34
N TRP A 21 -2.78 12.97 15.56
CA TRP A 21 -2.32 11.83 16.34
C TRP A 21 -2.63 10.49 15.68
N ILE A 22 -3.81 10.35 15.06
CA ILE A 22 -4.17 9.13 14.32
C ILE A 22 -3.31 9.01 13.06
N PHE A 23 -3.15 10.11 12.32
CA PHE A 23 -2.29 10.14 11.13
C PHE A 23 -0.84 9.75 11.47
N GLY A 24 -0.28 10.33 12.53
CA GLY A 24 1.08 10.02 13.01
C GLY A 24 1.21 8.59 13.52
N ALA A 25 0.22 8.10 14.26
CA ALA A 25 0.19 6.72 14.75
C ALA A 25 0.15 5.70 13.60
N ILE A 26 -0.65 5.96 12.56
CA ILE A 26 -0.67 5.13 11.35
C ILE A 26 0.66 5.24 10.62
N TYR A 27 1.19 6.45 10.44
CA TYR A 27 2.43 6.69 9.69
C TYR A 27 3.61 5.98 10.35
N ILE A 28 3.84 6.19 11.65
CA ILE A 28 4.94 5.56 12.40
C ILE A 28 4.66 4.08 12.62
N GLY A 29 3.41 3.73 12.96
CA GLY A 29 3.00 2.37 13.23
C GLY A 29 3.11 1.45 12.02
N ALA A 30 2.89 1.97 10.80
CA ALA A 30 2.98 1.19 9.57
C ALA A 30 4.42 0.87 9.16
N ILE A 31 5.41 1.69 9.53
CA ILE A 31 6.83 1.50 9.15
C ILE A 31 7.38 0.12 9.55
N PRO A 32 7.28 -0.35 10.80
CA PRO A 32 7.80 -1.67 11.18
C PRO A 32 7.12 -2.80 10.38
N PHE A 33 5.82 -2.71 10.13
CA PHE A 33 5.10 -3.70 9.33
C PHE A 33 5.47 -3.64 7.84
N PHE A 34 5.71 -2.45 7.31
CA PHE A 34 6.19 -2.25 5.95
C PHE A 34 7.56 -2.89 5.77
N ILE A 35 8.51 -2.61 6.66
CA ILE A 35 9.86 -3.19 6.62
C ILE A 35 9.79 -4.71 6.75
N ALA A 36 8.98 -5.24 7.68
CA ALA A 36 8.78 -6.68 7.83
C ALA A 36 8.22 -7.32 6.55
N SER A 37 7.25 -6.66 5.90
CA SER A 37 6.66 -7.12 4.65
C SER A 37 7.66 -7.11 3.49
N VAL A 38 8.52 -6.09 3.40
CA VAL A 38 9.60 -6.01 2.40
C VAL A 38 10.66 -7.07 2.66
N ALA A 39 11.10 -7.27 3.91
CA ALA A 39 12.04 -8.31 4.26
C ALA A 39 11.49 -9.70 3.88
N TRP A 40 10.20 -9.94 4.12
CA TRP A 40 9.52 -11.17 3.72
C TRP A 40 9.41 -11.31 2.20
N LEU A 41 9.13 -10.22 1.48
CA LEU A 41 9.11 -10.17 0.03
C LEU A 41 10.46 -10.59 -0.56
N VAL A 42 11.55 -9.99 -0.08
CA VAL A 42 12.91 -10.31 -0.54
C VAL A 42 13.24 -11.77 -0.26
N LYS A 43 12.89 -12.29 0.93
CA LYS A 43 13.13 -13.69 1.28
C LYS A 43 12.35 -14.65 0.36
N ARG A 44 11.08 -14.35 0.04
CA ARG A 44 10.27 -15.16 -0.88
C ARG A 44 10.74 -15.06 -2.33
N ALA A 45 11.14 -13.88 -2.78
CA ALA A 45 11.68 -13.65 -4.11
C ALA A 45 12.96 -14.48 -4.32
N LYS A 46 13.89 -14.45 -3.35
CA LYS A 46 15.11 -15.28 -3.39
C LYS A 46 14.81 -16.78 -3.40
N ALA A 47 13.72 -17.21 -2.78
CA ALA A 47 13.30 -18.61 -2.74
C ALA A 47 12.46 -19.04 -3.95
N GLY A 48 12.25 -18.17 -4.96
CA GLY A 48 11.39 -18.46 -6.12
C GLY A 48 9.91 -18.65 -5.77
N LYS A 49 9.48 -18.24 -4.58
CA LYS A 49 8.11 -18.40 -4.08
C LYS A 49 7.25 -17.18 -4.40
N SER A 50 5.94 -17.35 -4.38
CA SER A 50 4.99 -16.26 -4.63
C SER A 50 5.20 -15.07 -3.68
N THR A 51 5.46 -13.89 -4.28
CA THR A 51 5.68 -12.61 -3.60
C THR A 51 4.42 -11.76 -3.45
N VAL A 52 3.26 -12.28 -3.91
CA VAL A 52 2.00 -11.52 -3.96
C VAL A 52 1.59 -11.00 -2.59
N LEU A 53 1.48 -11.90 -1.60
CA LEU A 53 1.03 -11.55 -0.26
C LEU A 53 1.96 -10.53 0.44
N PRO A 54 3.30 -10.73 0.46
CA PRO A 54 4.22 -9.69 0.96
C PRO A 54 4.09 -8.35 0.23
N THR A 55 3.86 -8.37 -1.09
CA THR A 55 3.71 -7.15 -1.90
C THR A 55 2.41 -6.42 -1.55
N MET A 56 1.32 -7.14 -1.36
CA MET A 56 0.04 -6.56 -0.95
C MET A 56 0.12 -5.93 0.45
N LEU A 57 0.77 -6.62 1.40
CA LEU A 57 0.98 -6.08 2.75
C LEU A 57 1.88 -4.85 2.73
N ALA A 58 3.01 -4.91 2.03
CA ALA A 58 3.91 -3.76 1.89
C ALA A 58 3.16 -2.57 1.25
N GLY A 59 2.41 -2.81 0.17
CA GLY A 59 1.58 -1.79 -0.46
C GLY A 59 0.54 -1.21 0.51
N PHE A 60 -0.18 -2.06 1.24
CA PHE A 60 -1.21 -1.65 2.21
C PHE A 60 -0.63 -0.76 3.33
N PHE A 61 0.46 -1.18 3.97
CA PHE A 61 1.09 -0.38 5.01
C PHE A 61 1.67 0.92 4.47
N PHE A 62 2.22 0.89 3.25
CA PHE A 62 2.74 2.09 2.57
C PHE A 62 1.65 3.12 2.27
N VAL A 63 0.45 2.69 1.86
CA VAL A 63 -0.67 3.61 1.56
C VAL A 63 -1.58 3.91 2.76
N SER A 64 -1.40 3.23 3.89
CA SER A 64 -2.33 3.30 5.04
C SER A 64 -2.60 4.72 5.54
N ALA A 65 -1.56 5.56 5.63
CA ALA A 65 -1.70 6.96 6.00
C ALA A 65 -2.48 7.78 4.95
N TYR A 66 -2.28 7.48 3.66
CA TYR A 66 -3.04 8.09 2.57
C TYR A 66 -4.49 7.60 2.50
N LEU A 67 -4.78 6.37 2.91
CA LEU A 67 -6.15 5.89 3.06
C LEU A 67 -6.87 6.62 4.19
N TYR A 68 -6.19 6.89 5.31
CA TYR A 68 -6.76 7.70 6.37
C TYR A 68 -7.08 9.12 5.89
N LEU A 69 -6.15 9.74 5.16
CA LEU A 69 -6.41 11.01 4.48
C LEU A 69 -7.62 10.89 3.55
N ALA A 70 -7.69 9.89 2.68
CA ALA A 70 -8.81 9.74 1.74
C ALA A 70 -10.19 9.61 2.42
N ILE A 71 -10.26 9.06 3.64
CA ILE A 71 -11.51 8.87 4.37
C ILE A 71 -11.85 10.06 5.27
N ALA A 72 -10.89 10.54 6.06
CA ALA A 72 -11.12 11.58 7.06
C ALA A 72 -10.78 12.98 6.55
N GLY A 73 -9.98 13.07 5.50
CA GLY A 73 -9.42 14.31 5.00
C GLY A 73 -10.36 15.05 4.06
N ARG A 74 -10.40 16.37 4.22
CA ARG A 74 -11.10 17.32 3.36
C ARG A 74 -10.07 18.12 2.57
N ASN A 75 -10.44 18.54 1.36
CA ASN A 75 -9.60 19.37 0.49
C ASN A 75 -8.21 18.75 0.17
N ILE A 76 -8.16 17.43 -0.01
CA ILE A 76 -6.91 16.73 -0.31
C ILE A 76 -6.46 17.03 -1.74
N PRO A 77 -5.17 17.33 -1.96
CA PRO A 77 -4.62 17.58 -3.30
C PRO A 77 -4.91 16.45 -4.28
N ILE A 78 -5.30 16.81 -5.51
CA ILE A 78 -5.73 15.85 -6.55
C ILE A 78 -4.67 14.79 -6.88
N TRP A 79 -3.38 15.12 -6.74
CA TRP A 79 -2.28 14.20 -7.02
C TRP A 79 -2.27 12.97 -6.09
N VAL A 80 -2.76 13.11 -4.84
CA VAL A 80 -2.88 11.98 -3.90
C VAL A 80 -3.88 10.95 -4.42
N TRP A 81 -4.99 11.43 -4.99
CA TRP A 81 -6.00 10.58 -5.59
C TRP A 81 -5.50 9.89 -6.85
N ILE A 82 -4.76 10.60 -7.71
CA ILE A 82 -4.11 10.02 -8.89
C ILE A 82 -3.13 8.91 -8.45
N PHE A 83 -2.33 9.16 -7.41
CA PHE A 83 -1.38 8.20 -6.87
C PHE A 83 -2.06 6.94 -6.32
N LEU A 84 -3.10 7.11 -5.49
CA LEU A 84 -3.88 5.99 -4.96
C LEU A 84 -4.57 5.20 -6.08
N ALA A 85 -5.17 5.88 -7.05
CA ALA A 85 -5.82 5.23 -8.20
C ALA A 85 -4.80 4.43 -9.02
N ALA A 86 -3.61 4.98 -9.28
CA ALA A 86 -2.54 4.28 -9.98
C ALA A 86 -2.11 3.01 -9.24
N LEU A 87 -1.98 3.06 -7.91
CA LEU A 87 -1.64 1.88 -7.10
C LEU A 87 -2.72 0.80 -7.15
N VAL A 88 -4.00 1.18 -7.06
CA VAL A 88 -5.13 0.24 -7.15
C VAL A 88 -5.19 -0.40 -8.54
N VAL A 89 -5.10 0.41 -9.60
CA VAL A 89 -5.12 -0.08 -10.99
C VAL A 89 -3.94 -1.01 -11.24
N TYR A 90 -2.73 -0.63 -10.82
CA TYR A 90 -1.55 -1.48 -10.97
C TYR A 90 -1.70 -2.80 -10.22
N GLY A 91 -2.18 -2.77 -8.98
CA GLY A 91 -2.47 -3.96 -8.18
C GLY A 91 -3.47 -4.89 -8.86
N ALA A 92 -4.60 -4.35 -9.34
CA ALA A 92 -5.63 -5.09 -10.04
C ALA A 92 -5.11 -5.71 -11.36
N VAL A 93 -4.39 -4.92 -12.17
CA VAL A 93 -3.80 -5.42 -13.44
C VAL A 93 -2.78 -6.52 -13.18
N SER A 94 -1.94 -6.37 -12.17
CA SER A 94 -0.95 -7.38 -11.76
C SER A 94 -1.62 -8.69 -11.36
N GLN A 95 -2.66 -8.60 -10.53
CA GLN A 95 -3.43 -9.76 -10.08
C GLN A 95 -4.13 -10.47 -11.25
N VAL A 96 -4.80 -9.72 -12.12
CA VAL A 96 -5.49 -10.25 -13.31
C VAL A 96 -4.49 -10.93 -14.24
N ARG A 97 -3.31 -10.34 -14.49
CA ARG A 97 -2.27 -10.93 -15.34
C ARG A 97 -1.76 -12.25 -14.77
N GLN A 98 -1.54 -12.34 -13.46
CA GLN A 98 -1.12 -13.60 -12.82
C GLN A 98 -2.21 -14.68 -12.87
N THR A 99 -3.46 -14.33 -12.58
CA THR A 99 -4.57 -15.28 -12.63
C THR A 99 -4.77 -15.80 -14.06
N ARG A 100 -4.70 -14.92 -15.07
CA ARG A 100 -4.78 -15.32 -16.48
C ARG A 100 -3.63 -16.23 -16.90
N LYS A 101 -2.39 -15.97 -16.45
CA LYS A 101 -1.25 -16.88 -16.70
C LYS A 101 -1.48 -18.27 -16.11
N LYS A 102 -1.89 -18.34 -14.84
CA LYS A 102 -2.20 -19.62 -14.17
C LYS A 102 -3.34 -20.38 -14.85
N ILE A 103 -4.37 -19.69 -15.30
CA ILE A 103 -5.49 -20.31 -16.04
C ILE A 103 -5.03 -20.81 -17.42
N ALA A 104 -4.16 -20.06 -18.11
CA ALA A 104 -3.60 -20.48 -19.40
C ALA A 104 -2.69 -21.70 -19.25
N GLU A 105 -1.84 -21.74 -18.23
CA GLU A 105 -1.01 -22.90 -17.86
C GLU A 105 -1.89 -24.11 -17.49
N ALA A 106 -2.96 -23.92 -16.71
CA ALA A 106 -3.90 -24.99 -16.38
C ALA A 106 -4.69 -25.51 -17.60
N LYS A 107 -5.05 -24.63 -18.55
CA LYS A 107 -5.69 -25.03 -19.82
C LYS A 107 -4.75 -25.77 -20.77
N GLN A 108 -3.44 -25.54 -20.66
CA GLN A 108 -2.42 -26.29 -21.41
C GLN A 108 -2.07 -27.64 -20.76
N GLY A 109 -2.65 -27.96 -19.58
CA GLY A 109 -2.46 -29.20 -18.83
C GLY A 109 -3.68 -30.15 -18.82
N ILE A 110 -4.31 -30.38 -19.97
CA ILE A 110 -5.24 -31.51 -20.21
C ILE A 110 -4.58 -32.36 -21.31
N ALA A 111 -4.20 -33.62 -21.13
CA ALA A 111 -4.34 -34.55 -20.00
C ALA A 111 -3.15 -35.53 -19.94
N PRO A 112 -2.72 -36.02 -18.77
CA PRO A 112 -2.09 -37.33 -18.67
C PRO A 112 -3.19 -38.39 -18.49
N GLU A 113 -3.35 -39.25 -19.51
CA GLU A 113 -3.92 -40.60 -19.33
C GLU A 113 -2.86 -41.52 -18.70
#